data_AF-A0A7Y4MTC5-F1
#
_entry.id   AF-A0A7Y4MTC5-F1
#
_cell.length_a   1.000
_cell.length_b   1.000
_cell.length_c   1.000
_cell.angle_alpha   90.00
_cell.angle_beta   90.00
_cell.angle_gamma   90.00
#
_symmetry.space_group_name_H-M   'P 1'
#
loop_
_entity.id
_entity.type
_entity.pdbx_description
1 polymer ?
#
loop_
_entity_poly.entity_id
_entity_poly.type
_entity_poly.pdbx_seq_one_letter_code
_entity_poly.pdbx_strand_id
1 'polypeptide(L)'
;MPPELGRLSKLKKLDLSFNPELTELPPELGDLESLESLNLNRTGLTTLPDALERLKRLTFLDLQSTPLTTLPPVLFRMTWLRTVDLYWTTLPPGEIERLRQALPECKVGVS
;
A
#
# COMPACT_ATOMS: atom_id res chain seq x y z
N MET A 1 -7.58 -13.96 -4.46
CA MET A 1 -8.38 -13.39 -3.36
C MET A 1 -9.80 -13.12 -3.87
N PRO A 2 -10.87 -13.40 -3.11
CA PRO A 2 -12.22 -13.55 -3.69
C PRO A 2 -12.97 -12.21 -3.89
N PRO A 3 -13.86 -12.08 -4.88
CA PRO A 3 -14.61 -10.85 -5.17
C PRO A 3 -15.43 -10.32 -4.00
N GLU A 4 -15.82 -11.21 -3.07
CA GLU A 4 -16.62 -10.87 -1.89
C GLU A 4 -15.85 -9.98 -0.90
N LEU A 5 -14.53 -9.85 -1.02
CA LEU A 5 -13.74 -8.95 -0.18
C LEU A 5 -14.28 -7.52 -0.22
N GLY A 6 -14.61 -7.01 -1.42
CA GLY A 6 -15.15 -5.65 -1.59
C GLY A 6 -16.48 -5.41 -0.86
N ARG A 7 -17.17 -6.47 -0.41
CA ARG A 7 -18.42 -6.36 0.35
C ARG A 7 -18.21 -6.04 1.83
N LEU A 8 -16.98 -6.12 2.33
CA LEU A 8 -16.63 -5.83 3.72
C LEU A 8 -16.54 -4.31 3.96
N SER A 9 -17.59 -3.56 3.63
CA SER A 9 -17.62 -2.09 3.61
C SER A 9 -17.35 -1.42 4.96
N LYS A 10 -17.37 -2.17 6.08
CA LYS A 10 -17.05 -1.69 7.43
C LYS A 10 -15.65 -2.07 7.91
N LEU A 11 -14.89 -2.82 7.11
CA LEU A 11 -13.55 -3.26 7.49
C LEU A 11 -12.62 -2.05 7.59
N LYS A 12 -11.97 -1.89 8.75
CA LYS A 12 -11.05 -0.78 9.03
C LYS A 12 -9.58 -1.17 8.93
N LYS A 13 -9.27 -2.43 9.18
CA LYS A 13 -7.90 -2.94 9.17
C LYS A 13 -7.88 -4.25 8.40
N LEU A 14 -6.94 -4.38 7.49
CA LEU A 14 -6.71 -5.59 6.72
C LEU A 14 -5.23 -5.93 6.83
N ASP A 15 -4.95 -7.14 7.32
CA ASP A 15 -3.61 -7.68 7.43
C ASP A 15 -3.46 -8.86 6.46
N LEU A 16 -2.57 -8.68 5.48
CA LEU A 16 -2.17 -9.69 4.50
C LEU A 16 -0.67 -9.98 4.61
N SER A 17 -0.03 -9.59 5.71
CA SER A 17 1.40 -9.77 5.89
C SER A 17 1.82 -11.25 5.96
N PHE A 18 3.10 -11.50 5.71
CA PHE A 18 3.71 -12.84 5.71
C PHE A 18 3.09 -13.81 4.70
N ASN A 19 2.61 -13.30 3.57
CA ASN A 19 2.14 -14.08 2.43
C ASN A 19 3.09 -13.89 1.23
N PRO A 20 4.23 -14.59 1.17
CA PRO A 20 5.22 -14.40 0.11
C PRO A 20 4.70 -14.78 -1.29
N GLU A 21 3.68 -15.64 -1.36
CA GLU A 21 3.01 -16.01 -2.61
C GLU A 21 2.01 -14.95 -3.11
N LEU A 22 1.69 -13.93 -2.30
CA LEU A 22 0.82 -12.83 -2.69
C LEU A 22 1.60 -11.84 -3.54
N THR A 23 1.56 -12.03 -4.87
CA THR A 23 2.28 -11.22 -5.85
C THR A 23 1.45 -10.10 -6.47
N GLU A 24 0.12 -10.14 -6.31
CA GLU A 24 -0.81 -9.11 -6.76
C GLU A 24 -1.99 -8.95 -5.78
N LEU A 25 -2.61 -7.77 -5.81
CA LEU A 25 -3.88 -7.50 -5.13
C LEU A 25 -5.00 -7.35 -6.17
N PRO A 26 -6.19 -7.88 -5.92
CA PRO A 26 -7.34 -7.73 -6.80
C PRO A 26 -7.88 -6.28 -6.71
N PRO A 27 -8.50 -5.76 -7.78
CA PRO A 27 -9.04 -4.41 -7.80
C PRO A 27 -10.17 -4.19 -6.79
N GLU A 28 -10.91 -5.23 -6.39
CA GLU A 28 -11.99 -5.19 -5.39
C GLU A 28 -11.50 -4.74 -4.01
N LEU A 29 -10.19 -4.80 -3.74
CA LEU A 29 -9.63 -4.23 -2.51
C LEU A 29 -9.88 -2.72 -2.43
N GLY A 30 -10.04 -2.04 -3.57
CA GLY A 30 -10.43 -0.62 -3.65
C GLY A 30 -11.85 -0.32 -3.17
N ASP A 31 -12.72 -1.32 -3.05
CA ASP A 31 -14.11 -1.15 -2.61
C ASP A 31 -14.24 -1.16 -1.07
N LEU A 32 -13.14 -1.39 -0.35
CA LEU A 32 -13.07 -1.31 1.11
C LEU A 32 -13.01 0.15 1.60
N GLU A 33 -14.02 0.96 1.28
CA GLU A 33 -14.00 2.42 1.52
C GLU A 33 -13.78 2.83 2.99
N SER A 34 -14.09 1.94 3.95
CA SER A 34 -13.84 2.14 5.38
C SER A 34 -12.41 1.80 5.84
N LEU A 35 -11.55 1.29 4.96
CA LEU A 35 -10.24 0.79 5.33
C LEU A 35 -9.31 1.95 5.74
N GLU A 36 -8.76 1.85 6.93
CA GLU A 36 -7.90 2.86 7.56
C GLU A 36 -6.43 2.40 7.61
N SER A 37 -6.19 1.08 7.64
CA SER A 37 -4.87 0.45 7.73
C SER A 37 -4.79 -0.81 6.88
N LEU A 38 -3.74 -0.92 6.07
CA LEU A 38 -3.45 -2.06 5.22
C LEU A 38 -2.02 -2.52 5.47
N ASN A 39 -1.85 -3.76 5.93
CA ASN A 39 -0.55 -4.37 6.18
C ASN A 39 -0.22 -5.39 5.09
N LEU A 40 0.83 -5.12 4.30
CA LEU A 40 1.34 -5.97 3.21
C LEU A 40 2.80 -6.39 3.45
N ASN A 41 3.27 -6.29 4.69
CA ASN A 41 4.64 -6.62 5.07
C ASN A 41 4.98 -8.07 4.68
N ARG A 42 6.18 -8.32 4.13
CA ARG A 42 6.64 -9.67 3.71
C ARG A 42 5.67 -10.36 2.75
N THR A 43 5.24 -9.63 1.73
CA THR A 43 4.49 -10.18 0.58
C THR A 43 5.36 -10.20 -0.68
N GLY A 44 4.95 -10.95 -1.69
CA GLY A 44 5.61 -11.02 -3.00
C GLY A 44 5.25 -9.86 -3.94
N LEU A 45 4.61 -8.81 -3.44
CA LEU A 45 4.07 -7.72 -4.26
C LEU A 45 5.18 -6.93 -4.95
N THR A 46 5.10 -6.86 -6.27
CA THR A 46 5.94 -6.01 -7.13
C THR A 46 5.21 -4.75 -7.61
N THR A 47 3.89 -4.68 -7.38
CA THR A 47 3.05 -3.54 -7.73
C THR A 47 1.79 -3.48 -6.85
N LEU A 48 1.00 -2.41 -6.99
CA LEU A 48 -0.31 -2.24 -6.36
C LEU A 48 -1.35 -1.84 -7.43
N PRO A 49 -2.61 -2.30 -7.35
CA PRO A 49 -3.64 -1.95 -8.32
C PRO A 49 -4.04 -0.47 -8.19
N ASP A 50 -4.36 0.17 -9.31
CA ASP A 50 -4.81 1.57 -9.32
C ASP A 50 -6.08 1.80 -8.50
N ALA A 51 -6.90 0.76 -8.32
CA ALA A 51 -8.12 0.79 -7.51
C ALA A 51 -7.87 1.18 -6.04
N LEU A 52 -6.65 1.04 -5.50
CA LEU A 52 -6.34 1.50 -4.13
C LEU A 52 -6.53 3.01 -3.95
N GLU A 53 -6.53 3.80 -5.03
CA GLU A 53 -6.84 5.22 -4.95
C GLU A 53 -8.27 5.52 -4.46
N ARG A 54 -9.17 4.53 -4.47
CA ARG A 54 -10.53 4.66 -3.92
C ARG A 54 -10.55 4.64 -2.39
N LEU A 55 -9.50 4.13 -1.75
CA LEU A 55 -9.41 3.97 -0.30
C LEU A 55 -9.11 5.29 0.41
N LYS A 56 -10.01 6.28 0.32
CA LYS A 56 -9.82 7.65 0.84
C LYS A 56 -9.62 7.74 2.36
N ARG A 57 -9.91 6.66 3.09
CA ARG A 57 -9.71 6.57 4.54
C ARG A 57 -8.40 5.87 4.93
N LEU A 58 -7.68 5.30 3.96
CA LEU A 58 -6.43 4.57 4.22
C LEU A 58 -5.34 5.56 4.62
N THR A 59 -4.95 5.52 5.89
CA THR A 59 -3.93 6.43 6.43
C THR A 59 -2.60 5.74 6.66
N PHE A 60 -2.61 4.41 6.83
CA PHE A 60 -1.43 3.60 7.08
C PHE A 60 -1.32 2.48 6.04
N LEU A 61 -0.15 2.39 5.40
CA LEU A 61 0.19 1.34 4.46
C LEU A 61 1.57 0.78 4.78
N ASP A 62 1.65 -0.51 5.10
CA ASP A 62 2.91 -1.20 5.35
C ASP A 62 3.31 -2.03 4.11
N LEU A 63 4.45 -1.69 3.50
CA LEU A 63 5.05 -2.37 2.35
C LEU A 63 6.46 -2.91 2.68
N GLN A 64 6.78 -3.05 3.97
CA GLN A 64 8.08 -3.52 4.41
C GLN A 64 8.41 -4.91 3.85
N SER A 65 9.69 -5.14 3.53
CA SER A 65 10.17 -6.43 3.02
C SER A 65 9.39 -6.95 1.80
N THR A 66 8.95 -6.06 0.90
CA THR A 66 8.39 -6.41 -0.41
C THR A 66 9.48 -6.32 -1.49
N PRO A 67 9.38 -7.08 -2.59
CA PRO A 67 10.36 -7.05 -3.69
C PRO A 67 10.22 -5.82 -4.60
N LEU A 68 9.72 -4.69 -4.10
CA LEU A 68 9.58 -3.46 -4.86
C LEU A 68 10.95 -2.91 -5.27
N THR A 69 11.13 -2.75 -6.58
CA THR A 69 12.30 -2.07 -7.19
C THR A 69 11.96 -0.67 -7.68
N THR A 70 10.66 -0.38 -7.86
CA THR A 70 10.09 0.94 -8.14
C THR A 70 8.82 1.13 -7.32
N LEU A 71 8.41 2.37 -7.10
CA LEU A 71 7.16 2.65 -6.40
C LEU A 71 5.95 2.50 -7.34
N PRO A 72 4.88 1.80 -6.93
CA PRO A 72 3.64 1.74 -7.69
C PRO A 72 3.07 3.15 -7.94
N PRO A 73 2.69 3.49 -9.19
CA PRO A 73 2.19 4.83 -9.54
C PRO A 73 1.02 5.32 -8.68
N VAL A 74 0.17 4.40 -8.22
CA VAL A 74 -0.98 4.70 -7.35
C VAL A 74 -0.57 5.41 -6.06
N LEU A 75 0.60 5.11 -5.48
CA LEU A 75 1.06 5.73 -4.23
C LEU A 75 1.17 7.25 -4.36
N PHE A 76 1.62 7.75 -5.51
CA PHE A 76 1.75 9.19 -5.77
C PHE A 76 0.40 9.91 -5.86
N ARG A 77 -0.71 9.19 -6.01
CA ARG A 77 -2.07 9.75 -6.07
C ARG A 77 -2.79 9.69 -4.72
N MET A 78 -2.24 8.95 -3.75
CA MET A 78 -2.85 8.72 -2.43
C MET A 78 -2.42 9.81 -1.42
N THR A 79 -2.74 11.07 -1.72
CA THR A 79 -2.35 12.26 -0.93
C THR A 79 -2.95 12.32 0.48
N TRP A 80 -3.87 11.41 0.80
CA TRP A 80 -4.47 11.25 2.13
C TRP A 80 -3.69 10.30 3.05
N LEU A 81 -2.69 9.56 2.53
CA LEU A 81 -1.82 8.73 3.36
C LEU A 81 -1.10 9.58 4.41
N ARG A 82 -0.90 8.99 5.59
CA ARG A 82 -0.20 9.61 6.72
C ARG A 82 1.08 8.87 7.04
N THR A 83 1.13 7.57 6.76
CA THR A 83 2.32 6.75 6.97
C THR A 83 2.41 5.67 5.90
N VAL A 84 3.59 5.56 5.30
CA VAL A 84 3.97 4.46 4.42
C VAL A 84 5.30 3.91 4.92
N ASP A 85 5.33 2.63 5.28
CA ASP A 85 6.56 1.95 5.71
C ASP A 85 7.16 1.14 4.57
N LEU A 86 8.42 1.42 4.26
CA LEU A 86 9.20 0.86 3.15
C LEU A 86 10.52 0.23 3.64
N TYR A 87 10.65 -0.03 4.94
CA TYR A 87 11.84 -0.70 5.50
C TYR A 87 12.10 -2.03 4.81
N TRP A 88 13.39 -2.32 4.62
CA TRP A 88 13.86 -3.56 3.99
C TRP A 88 13.33 -3.76 2.55
N THR A 89 13.04 -2.69 1.83
CA THR A 89 12.86 -2.71 0.37
C THR A 89 14.18 -2.38 -0.35
N THR A 90 14.24 -2.64 -1.65
CA THR A 90 15.40 -2.34 -2.49
C THR A 90 15.22 -1.07 -3.34
N LEU A 91 14.33 -0.18 -2.91
CA LEU A 91 13.99 1.04 -3.64
C LEU A 91 15.21 1.99 -3.69
N PRO A 92 15.51 2.57 -4.87
CA PRO A 92 16.59 3.55 -4.97
C PRO A 92 16.19 4.83 -4.20
N PRO A 93 17.15 5.57 -3.61
CA PRO A 93 16.87 6.79 -2.86
C PRO A 93 16.06 7.83 -3.63
N GLY A 94 16.23 7.90 -4.96
CA GLY A 94 15.46 8.79 -5.82
C GLY A 94 13.97 8.49 -5.84
N GLU A 95 13.55 7.22 -5.76
CA GLU A 95 12.13 6.86 -5.67
C GLU A 95 11.54 7.31 -4.33
N ILE A 96 12.28 7.10 -3.23
CA ILE A 96 11.87 7.54 -1.90
C ILE A 96 11.70 9.06 -1.85
N GLU A 97 12.65 9.80 -2.42
CA GLU A 97 12.59 11.27 -2.44
C GLU A 97 11.43 11.78 -3.30
N ARG A 98 11.19 11.18 -4.46
CA ARG A 98 10.00 11.48 -5.28
C ARG A 98 8.70 11.26 -4.51
N LEU A 99 8.62 10.20 -3.69
CA LEU A 99 7.44 9.93 -2.88
C LEU A 99 7.26 10.97 -1.78
N ARG A 100 8.33 11.36 -1.09
CA ARG A 100 8.31 12.41 -0.07
C ARG A 100 7.86 13.75 -0.63
N GLN A 101 8.32 14.10 -1.83
CA GLN A 101 7.90 15.31 -2.53
C GLN A 101 6.42 15.28 -2.95
N ALA A 102 5.95 14.12 -3.42
CA ALA A 102 4.55 13.95 -3.80
C ALA A 102 3.59 13.91 -2.60
N LEU A 103 4.06 13.42 -1.45
CA LEU A 103 3.28 13.23 -0.24
C LEU A 103 3.95 13.93 0.96
N PRO A 104 4.03 15.28 0.99
CA PRO A 104 4.83 16.00 1.99
C PRO A 104 4.36 15.83 3.43
N GLU A 105 3.06 15.56 3.63
CA GLU A 105 2.45 15.30 4.94
C GLU A 105 2.53 13.82 5.37
N CYS A 106 3.01 12.94 4.49
CA CYS A 106 3.11 11.52 4.75
C CYS A 106 4.47 11.17 5.36
N LYS A 107 4.46 10.48 6.50
CA LYS A 107 5.67 9.90 7.09
C LYS A 107 6.09 8.69 6.24
N VAL A 108 7.25 8.80 5.61
CA VAL A 108 7.83 7.72 4.80
C VAL A 108 8.92 7.02 5.62
N GLY A 109 8.57 5.86 6.19
CA GLY A 109 9.46 5.01 6.97
C GLY A 109 10.44 4.27 6.06
N VAL A 110 11.73 4.58 6.19
CA VAL A 110 12.83 3.97 5.42
C VAL A 110 14.03 3.76 6.35
N SER A 111 14.90 2.81 6.02
CA SER A 111 16.16 2.54 6.73
C SER A 111 17.21 3.61 6.48
#